data_AF-A0A2K3P6P1-F1
#
_entry.id   AF-A0A2K3P6P1-F1
#
_cell.length_a   1.000
_cell.length_b   1.000
_cell.length_c   1.000
_cell.angle_alpha   90.00
_cell.angle_beta   90.00
_cell.angle_gamma   90.00
#
_symmetry.space_group_name_H-M   'P 1'
#
loop_
_entity.id
_entity.type
_entity.pdbx_description
1 polymer ?
#
loop_
_entity_poly.entity_id
_entity_poly.type
_entity_poly.pdbx_seq_one_letter_code
_entity_poly.pdbx_strand_id
1 'polypeptide(L)'
;MAAPCCHSMADFVPAAIGYNTYYIHHRHFFFTAMLFVYGRILSQRLVNTVNSDKVLYRLVSNLIKYHTVVCYSLYITGFIWFILTLKKKMYKYQFGQYAWTHMILIVVFGQSSFTVPSIFEGIFWSLIHNNHLKGWLSEVHIWFLLPATLIVINDIAAYFFGFFFGRTPLIKLSPKKTWEGFIGASVTTIISAFMLANIMGRSQWLTCPRKDLSTGWLDCDPGLLFKPESYSLLGWTPHR
;
A
#
# COMPACT_ATOMS: atom_id res chain seq x y z
N MET A 1 43.03 33.10 12.22
CA MET A 1 41.89 32.69 13.08
C MET A 1 41.80 31.17 13.05
N ALA A 2 42.30 30.52 14.11
CA ALA A 2 42.29 29.08 14.26
C ALA A 2 40.89 28.61 14.69
N ALA A 3 40.37 27.57 14.04
CA ALA A 3 39.20 26.84 14.50
C ALA A 3 39.66 25.77 15.51
N PRO A 4 39.14 25.73 16.75
CA PRO A 4 39.36 24.62 17.65
C PRO A 4 38.23 23.59 17.44
N CYS A 5 38.40 22.67 16.50
CA CYS A 5 37.54 21.48 16.35
C CYS A 5 38.31 20.23 16.77
N CYS A 6 38.59 20.09 18.07
CA CYS A 6 39.16 18.85 18.62
C CYS A 6 38.61 18.55 20.02
N HIS A 7 37.30 18.74 20.22
CA HIS A 7 36.65 18.48 21.52
C HIS A 7 35.36 17.65 21.42
N SER A 8 35.24 16.70 20.49
CA SER A 8 34.00 15.87 20.41
C SER A 8 34.19 14.42 19.92
N MET A 9 35.37 13.82 20.12
CA MET A 9 35.54 12.36 19.88
C MET A 9 34.96 11.50 21.02
N ALA A 10 34.83 12.04 22.23
CA ALA A 10 34.19 11.35 23.36
C ALA A 10 32.64 11.33 23.29
N ASP A 11 32.03 12.23 22.51
CA ASP A 11 30.57 12.27 22.32
C ASP A 11 30.08 11.36 21.19
N PHE A 12 30.98 10.92 20.29
CA PHE A 12 30.64 10.06 19.16
C PHE A 12 30.47 8.58 19.55
N VAL A 13 31.24 8.08 20.52
CA VAL A 13 31.16 6.67 20.96
C VAL A 13 29.82 6.35 21.64
N PRO A 14 29.28 7.19 22.56
CA PRO A 14 27.94 7.01 23.12
C PRO A 14 26.82 7.18 22.09
N ALA A 15 27.04 8.00 21.04
CA ALA A 15 26.11 8.21 19.94
C ALA A 15 26.07 6.99 18.99
N ALA A 16 27.20 6.35 18.70
CA ALA A 16 27.26 5.13 17.87
C ALA A 16 26.63 3.91 18.58
N ILE A 17 26.87 3.74 19.88
CA ILE A 17 26.23 2.69 20.69
C ILE A 17 24.72 2.93 20.80
N GLY A 18 24.32 4.20 20.93
CA GLY A 18 22.91 4.61 20.86
C GLY A 18 22.30 4.24 19.51
N TYR A 19 22.92 4.65 18.40
CA TYR A 19 22.45 4.43 17.04
C TYR A 19 22.19 2.96 16.71
N ASN A 20 23.14 2.07 17.05
CA ASN A 20 22.99 0.64 16.81
C ASN A 20 21.82 0.06 17.62
N THR A 21 21.66 0.50 18.87
CA THR A 21 20.54 0.06 19.74
C THR A 21 19.19 0.51 19.18
N TYR A 22 19.08 1.76 18.68
CA TYR A 22 17.87 2.24 18.03
C TYR A 22 17.56 1.43 16.77
N TYR A 23 18.54 1.18 15.92
CA TYR A 23 18.34 0.40 14.68
C TYR A 23 17.79 -1.00 14.97
N ILE A 24 18.33 -1.69 15.98
CA ILE A 24 17.85 -3.01 16.39
C ILE A 24 16.42 -2.92 16.91
N HIS A 25 16.09 -1.86 17.65
CA HIS A 25 14.76 -1.60 18.18
C HIS A 25 13.71 -1.35 17.08
N HIS A 26 14.04 -0.51 16.09
CA HIS A 26 13.20 -0.29 14.91
C HIS A 26 12.97 -1.60 14.15
N ARG A 27 14.02 -2.40 13.95
CA ARG A 27 13.93 -3.71 13.27
C ARG A 27 13.05 -4.70 14.05
N HIS A 28 13.13 -4.70 15.38
CA HIS A 28 12.30 -5.56 16.24
C HIS A 28 10.80 -5.25 16.09
N PHE A 29 10.43 -3.96 16.14
CA PHE A 29 9.03 -3.58 15.94
C PHE A 29 8.53 -3.83 14.51
N PHE A 30 9.37 -3.57 13.50
CA PHE A 30 9.04 -3.91 12.13
C PHE A 30 8.79 -5.42 11.95
N PHE A 31 9.68 -6.25 12.48
CA PHE A 31 9.53 -7.71 12.43
C PHE A 31 8.28 -8.19 13.17
N THR A 32 7.99 -7.61 14.35
CA THR A 32 6.78 -7.94 15.13
C THR A 32 5.50 -7.58 14.36
N ALA A 33 5.46 -6.40 13.72
CA ALA A 33 4.34 -5.96 12.90
C ALA A 33 4.17 -6.83 11.64
N MET A 34 5.28 -7.18 10.99
CA MET A 34 5.30 -8.10 9.86
C MET A 34 4.76 -9.48 10.25
N LEU A 35 5.26 -10.07 11.33
CA LEU A 35 4.78 -11.36 11.83
C LEU A 35 3.28 -11.32 12.14
N PHE A 36 2.79 -10.23 12.74
CA PHE A 36 1.37 -10.08 13.07
C PHE A 36 0.50 -10.07 11.80
N VAL A 37 0.80 -9.21 10.83
CA VAL A 37 -0.01 -9.06 9.61
C VAL A 37 0.10 -10.28 8.71
N TYR A 38 1.32 -10.69 8.36
CA TYR A 38 1.52 -11.85 7.48
C TYR A 38 1.09 -13.16 8.14
N GLY A 39 1.29 -13.33 9.45
CA GLY A 39 0.82 -14.51 10.14
C GLY A 39 -0.70 -14.64 10.13
N ARG A 40 -1.44 -13.53 10.28
CA ARG A 40 -2.91 -13.54 10.13
C ARG A 40 -3.34 -13.92 8.71
N ILE A 41 -2.74 -13.31 7.67
CA ILE A 41 -3.04 -13.62 6.27
C ILE A 41 -2.71 -15.09 5.94
N LEU A 42 -1.52 -15.55 6.33
CA LEU A 42 -1.03 -16.90 6.06
C LEU A 42 -1.86 -17.96 6.80
N SER A 43 -2.26 -17.67 8.05
CA SER A 43 -3.05 -18.60 8.86
C SER A 43 -4.37 -19.01 8.20
N GLN A 44 -5.04 -18.07 7.53
CA GLN A 44 -6.29 -18.32 6.81
C GLN A 44 -6.08 -19.20 5.58
N ARG A 45 -4.91 -19.14 4.95
CA ARG A 45 -4.60 -19.87 3.72
C ARG A 45 -4.03 -21.26 3.99
N LEU A 46 -3.14 -21.38 4.98
CA LEU A 46 -2.52 -22.66 5.31
C LEU A 46 -3.54 -23.70 5.79
N VAL A 47 -4.59 -23.29 6.49
CA VAL A 47 -5.66 -24.19 6.96
C VAL A 47 -6.38 -24.88 5.78
N ASN A 48 -6.49 -24.21 4.63
CA ASN A 48 -7.17 -24.75 3.46
C ASN A 48 -6.28 -25.64 2.58
N THR A 49 -4.97 -25.37 2.54
CA THR A 49 -4.01 -26.11 1.68
C THR A 49 -3.35 -27.30 2.39
N VAL A 50 -3.15 -27.23 3.71
CA VAL A 50 -2.34 -28.21 4.49
C VAL A 50 -3.17 -29.39 5.01
N ASN A 51 -4.23 -29.77 4.30
CA ASN A 51 -5.00 -30.96 4.65
C ASN A 51 -4.28 -32.29 4.30
N SER A 52 -3.13 -32.21 3.61
CA SER A 52 -2.41 -33.39 3.09
C SER A 52 -1.35 -33.98 4.05
N ASP A 53 -0.72 -33.20 4.93
CA ASP A 53 0.39 -33.67 5.80
C ASP A 53 0.07 -33.55 7.30
N LYS A 54 -0.10 -34.70 7.97
CA LYS A 54 -0.50 -34.78 9.40
C LYS A 54 0.47 -34.11 10.38
N VAL A 55 1.79 -34.16 10.11
CA VAL A 55 2.83 -33.61 11.00
C VAL A 55 2.94 -32.08 10.83
N LEU A 56 2.97 -31.62 9.58
CA LEU A 56 3.01 -30.20 9.24
C LEU A 56 1.75 -29.50 9.77
N TYR A 57 0.57 -30.10 9.56
CA TYR A 57 -0.69 -29.59 10.09
C TYR A 57 -0.66 -29.38 11.60
N ARG A 58 -0.13 -30.34 12.37
CA ARG A 58 -0.08 -30.25 13.84
C ARG A 58 0.85 -29.13 14.31
N LEU A 59 2.01 -28.95 13.67
CA LEU A 59 2.93 -27.85 14.00
C LEU A 59 2.35 -26.49 13.62
N VAL A 60 1.79 -26.39 12.41
CA VAL A 60 1.18 -25.16 11.89
C VAL A 60 -0.05 -24.77 12.71
N SER A 61 -0.95 -25.69 13.04
CA SER A 61 -2.18 -25.38 13.78
C SER A 61 -1.86 -24.87 15.18
N ASN A 62 -0.85 -25.46 15.83
CA ASN A 62 -0.36 -24.99 17.11
C ASN A 62 0.25 -23.58 16.99
N LEU A 63 1.09 -23.35 15.98
CA LEU A 63 1.69 -22.03 15.74
C LEU A 63 0.65 -20.95 15.45
N ILE A 64 -0.37 -21.25 14.64
CA ILE A 64 -1.50 -20.35 14.35
C ILE A 64 -2.32 -20.06 15.62
N LYS A 65 -2.61 -21.09 16.43
CA LYS A 65 -3.40 -20.94 17.65
C LYS A 65 -2.74 -19.98 18.64
N TYR A 66 -1.42 -20.03 18.77
CA TYR A 66 -0.67 -19.18 19.70
C TYR A 66 -0.08 -17.92 19.05
N HIS A 67 -0.22 -17.75 17.73
CA HIS A 67 0.40 -16.66 16.96
C HIS A 67 0.09 -15.28 17.56
N THR A 68 -1.19 -14.98 17.84
CA THR A 68 -1.60 -13.69 18.43
C THR A 68 -0.93 -13.43 19.78
N VAL A 69 -0.82 -14.47 20.62
CA VAL A 69 -0.17 -14.37 21.95
C VAL A 69 1.32 -14.15 21.79
N VAL A 70 1.97 -14.85 20.86
CA VAL A 70 3.40 -14.69 20.56
C VAL A 70 3.69 -13.27 20.06
N CYS A 71 2.91 -12.74 19.13
CA CYS A 71 3.06 -11.37 18.64
C CYS A 71 2.86 -10.32 19.73
N TYR A 72 1.85 -10.50 20.60
CA TYR A 72 1.62 -9.61 21.74
C TYR A 72 2.81 -9.63 22.71
N SER A 73 3.33 -10.83 23.01
CA SER A 73 4.48 -11.00 23.90
C SER A 73 5.73 -10.30 23.35
N LEU A 74 6.02 -10.47 22.05
CA LEU A 74 7.15 -9.80 21.38
C LEU A 74 7.02 -8.27 21.39
N TYR A 75 5.80 -7.75 21.25
CA TYR A 75 5.53 -6.32 21.34
C TYR A 75 5.83 -5.78 22.75
N ILE A 76 5.35 -6.45 23.80
CA ILE A 76 5.63 -6.07 25.19
C ILE A 76 7.12 -6.13 25.52
N THR A 77 7.85 -7.16 25.05
CA THR A 77 9.31 -7.21 25.20
C THR A 77 9.99 -6.01 24.53
N GLY A 78 9.57 -5.63 23.33
CA GLY A 78 10.07 -4.45 22.64
C GLY A 78 9.78 -3.13 23.38
N PHE A 79 8.61 -3.02 24.00
CA PHE A 79 8.23 -1.88 24.82
C PHE A 79 9.04 -1.77 26.12
N ILE A 80 9.22 -2.89 26.84
CA ILE A 80 10.06 -2.91 28.04
C ILE A 80 11.51 -2.55 27.68
N TRP A 81 12.02 -3.10 26.58
CA TRP A 81 13.36 -2.78 26.09
C TRP A 81 13.52 -1.29 25.73
N PHE A 82 12.48 -0.67 25.16
CA PHE A 82 12.48 0.78 24.92
C PHE A 82 12.68 1.57 26.21
N ILE A 83 11.89 1.25 27.25
CA ILE A 83 11.93 1.92 28.54
C ILE A 83 13.32 1.79 29.19
N LEU A 84 13.91 0.59 29.15
CA LEU A 84 15.24 0.33 29.71
C LEU A 84 16.36 1.08 28.96
N THR A 85 16.15 1.43 27.69
CA THR A 85 17.13 2.14 26.84
C THR A 85 17.02 3.67 26.98
N LEU A 86 16.09 4.19 27.79
CA LEU A 86 15.91 5.62 27.97
C LEU A 86 17.13 6.28 28.63
N LYS A 87 17.69 7.29 27.95
CA LYS A 87 18.85 8.06 28.44
C LYS A 87 18.41 9.46 28.88
N LYS A 88 18.87 9.88 30.07
CA LYS A 88 18.67 11.25 30.57
C LYS A 88 19.19 12.28 29.55
N LYS A 89 18.52 13.43 29.44
CA LYS A 89 18.75 14.53 28.48
C LYS A 89 18.33 14.29 27.01
N MET A 90 18.03 13.06 26.58
CA MET A 90 17.63 12.75 25.20
C MET A 90 16.17 12.32 25.02
N TYR A 91 15.34 12.41 26.06
CA TYR A 91 13.96 11.88 26.07
C TYR A 91 13.11 12.35 24.87
N LYS A 92 13.10 13.65 24.56
CA LYS A 92 12.28 14.18 23.44
C LYS A 92 12.62 13.53 22.10
N TYR A 93 13.91 13.30 21.84
CA TYR A 93 14.36 12.65 20.61
C TYR A 93 13.97 11.17 20.59
N GLN A 94 14.20 10.44 21.69
CA GLN A 94 13.85 9.01 21.80
C GLN A 94 12.35 8.75 21.64
N PHE A 95 11.52 9.55 22.31
CA PHE A 95 10.06 9.46 22.17
C PHE A 95 9.58 9.88 20.77
N GLY A 96 10.23 10.88 20.16
CA GLY A 96 9.95 11.27 18.78
C GLY A 96 10.20 10.13 17.79
N GLN A 97 11.37 9.47 17.87
CA GLN A 97 11.70 8.32 17.02
C GLN A 97 10.75 7.13 17.25
N TYR A 98 10.42 6.85 18.52
CA TYR A 98 9.47 5.80 18.88
C TYR A 98 8.08 6.06 18.28
N ALA A 99 7.58 7.30 18.38
CA ALA A 99 6.29 7.70 17.83
C ALA A 99 6.26 7.65 16.30
N TRP A 100 7.29 8.17 15.63
CA TRP A 100 7.41 8.10 14.16
C TRP A 100 7.42 6.65 13.67
N THR A 101 8.14 5.77 14.36
CA THR A 101 8.18 4.34 14.01
C THR A 101 6.78 3.73 14.10
N HIS A 102 6.06 3.96 15.19
CA HIS A 102 4.72 3.41 15.37
C HIS A 102 3.72 4.00 14.37
N MET A 103 3.80 5.30 14.07
CA MET A 103 2.97 5.94 13.03
C MET A 103 3.20 5.31 11.66
N ILE A 104 4.46 5.15 11.24
CA ILE A 104 4.79 4.52 9.95
C ILE A 104 4.32 3.06 9.93
N LEU A 105 4.53 2.30 11.00
CA LEU A 105 4.07 0.91 11.08
C LEU A 105 2.55 0.83 10.98
N ILE A 106 1.80 1.68 11.71
CA ILE A 106 0.34 1.70 11.64
C ILE A 106 -0.14 2.05 10.23
N VAL A 107 0.45 3.06 9.58
CA VAL A 107 0.08 3.45 8.21
C VAL A 107 0.39 2.32 7.23
N VAL A 108 1.61 1.77 7.26
CA VAL A 108 2.07 0.75 6.31
C VAL A 108 1.35 -0.58 6.50
N PHE A 109 1.27 -1.08 7.72
CA PHE A 109 0.61 -2.37 7.98
C PHE A 109 -0.91 -2.25 8.01
N GLY A 110 -1.45 -1.08 8.38
CA GLY A 110 -2.87 -0.77 8.29
C GLY A 110 -3.34 -0.84 6.84
N GLN A 111 -2.72 -0.08 5.93
CA GLN A 111 -3.09 -0.14 4.50
C GLN A 111 -2.94 -1.57 3.94
N SER A 112 -1.84 -2.27 4.24
CA SER A 112 -1.63 -3.64 3.75
C SER A 112 -2.69 -4.62 4.23
N SER A 113 -3.20 -4.45 5.46
CA SER A 113 -4.25 -5.31 6.00
C SER A 113 -5.59 -5.16 5.25
N PHE A 114 -5.83 -4.03 4.60
CA PHE A 114 -7.00 -3.82 3.74
C PHE A 114 -6.74 -4.25 2.29
N THR A 115 -5.56 -3.95 1.75
CA THR A 115 -5.21 -4.26 0.37
C THR A 115 -5.04 -5.76 0.14
N VAL A 116 -4.48 -6.51 1.09
CA VAL A 116 -4.18 -7.93 0.90
C VAL A 116 -5.44 -8.80 0.75
N PRO A 117 -6.46 -8.70 1.63
CA PRO A 117 -7.74 -9.36 1.39
C PRO A 117 -8.40 -8.89 0.10
N SER A 118 -8.29 -7.60 -0.25
CA SER A 118 -8.87 -7.06 -1.50
C SER A 118 -8.24 -7.70 -2.76
N ILE A 119 -6.93 -7.93 -2.76
CA ILE A 119 -6.23 -8.64 -3.85
C ILE A 119 -6.61 -10.13 -3.87
N PHE A 120 -6.61 -10.79 -2.70
CA PHE A 120 -6.81 -12.24 -2.65
C PHE A 120 -8.28 -12.67 -2.80
N GLU A 121 -9.24 -11.93 -2.28
CA GLU A 121 -10.66 -12.15 -2.59
C GLU A 121 -10.92 -11.95 -4.09
N GLY A 122 -10.22 -11.00 -4.75
CA GLY A 122 -10.27 -10.81 -6.20
C GLY A 122 -9.70 -11.98 -7.02
N ILE A 123 -8.60 -12.61 -6.57
CA ILE A 123 -7.93 -13.71 -7.30
C ILE A 123 -8.54 -15.09 -6.98
N PHE A 124 -8.99 -15.33 -5.73
CA PHE A 124 -9.37 -16.67 -5.26
C PHE A 124 -10.86 -17.00 -5.43
N TRP A 125 -11.76 -16.01 -5.47
CA TRP A 125 -13.17 -16.22 -5.82
C TRP A 125 -13.32 -16.85 -7.22
N SER A 126 -12.36 -16.59 -8.12
CA SER A 126 -12.27 -17.18 -9.45
C SER A 126 -12.15 -18.72 -9.44
N LEU A 127 -11.58 -19.29 -8.38
CA LEU A 127 -11.14 -20.70 -8.36
C LEU A 127 -12.09 -21.65 -7.60
N ILE A 128 -12.94 -21.17 -6.69
CA ILE A 128 -13.72 -22.05 -5.79
C ILE A 128 -15.24 -21.87 -5.87
N HIS A 129 -15.79 -20.74 -6.32
CA HIS A 129 -17.25 -20.56 -6.35
C HIS A 129 -17.83 -20.70 -7.77
N ASN A 130 -18.18 -21.94 -8.14
CA ASN A 130 -19.11 -22.18 -9.23
C ASN A 130 -20.45 -21.51 -8.91
N ASN A 131 -20.84 -20.57 -9.78
CA ASN A 131 -22.19 -20.02 -9.94
C ASN A 131 -22.83 -19.34 -8.71
N HIS A 132 -22.52 -18.06 -8.45
CA HIS A 132 -23.60 -17.05 -8.23
C HIS A 132 -23.18 -15.56 -8.20
N LEU A 133 -21.89 -15.19 -8.26
CA LEU A 133 -21.51 -13.76 -8.34
C LEU A 133 -20.51 -13.54 -9.48
N LYS A 134 -21.03 -13.36 -10.71
CA LYS A 134 -20.24 -13.23 -11.96
C LYS A 134 -19.96 -11.76 -12.35
N GLY A 135 -20.00 -10.81 -11.40
CA GLY A 135 -19.84 -9.37 -11.68
C GLY A 135 -18.58 -8.69 -11.14
N TRP A 136 -17.77 -9.38 -10.32
CA TRP A 136 -16.75 -8.71 -9.49
C TRP A 136 -15.29 -8.82 -10.00
N LEU A 137 -15.02 -9.63 -11.03
CA LEU A 137 -13.65 -9.95 -11.47
C LEU A 137 -13.08 -8.98 -12.52
N SER A 138 -13.92 -8.21 -13.22
CA SER A 138 -13.46 -7.12 -14.10
C SER A 138 -13.26 -5.81 -13.38
N GLU A 139 -14.05 -5.56 -12.33
CA GLU A 139 -13.92 -4.41 -11.45
C GLU A 139 -12.51 -4.37 -10.84
N VAL A 140 -12.05 -5.46 -10.21
CA VAL A 140 -10.82 -5.47 -9.37
C VAL A 140 -9.53 -5.14 -10.15
N HIS A 141 -9.42 -5.54 -11.43
CA HIS A 141 -8.26 -5.16 -12.24
C HIS A 141 -8.23 -3.65 -12.53
N ILE A 142 -9.39 -3.04 -12.76
CA ILE A 142 -9.51 -1.60 -13.01
C ILE A 142 -9.15 -0.83 -11.72
N TRP A 143 -9.64 -1.27 -10.56
CA TRP A 143 -9.36 -0.61 -9.27
C TRP A 143 -7.88 -0.61 -8.86
N PHE A 144 -7.05 -1.54 -9.36
CA PHE A 144 -5.61 -1.53 -9.11
C PHE A 144 -4.80 -0.90 -10.26
N LEU A 145 -5.14 -1.23 -11.51
CA LEU A 145 -4.40 -0.78 -12.69
C LEU A 145 -4.61 0.72 -12.96
N LEU A 146 -5.82 1.24 -12.75
CA LEU A 146 -6.14 2.64 -13.02
C LEU A 146 -5.42 3.59 -12.04
N PRO A 147 -5.41 3.38 -10.71
CA PRO A 147 -4.60 4.21 -9.82
C PRO A 147 -3.10 4.10 -10.09
N ALA A 148 -2.59 2.90 -10.38
CA ALA A 148 -1.17 2.70 -10.67
C ALA A 148 -0.71 3.47 -11.93
N THR A 149 -1.49 3.39 -13.01
CA THR A 149 -1.19 4.12 -14.26
C THR A 149 -1.35 5.63 -14.09
N LEU A 150 -2.33 6.10 -13.32
CA LEU A 150 -2.49 7.53 -13.02
C LEU A 150 -1.32 8.10 -12.23
N ILE A 151 -0.74 7.35 -11.29
CA ILE A 151 0.47 7.77 -10.56
C ILE A 151 1.65 7.97 -11.54
N VAL A 152 1.83 7.04 -12.48
CA VAL A 152 2.90 7.13 -13.49
C VAL A 152 2.67 8.32 -14.42
N ILE A 153 1.44 8.52 -14.90
CA ILE A 153 1.08 9.68 -15.75
C ILE A 153 1.32 10.98 -15.00
N ASN A 154 0.95 11.05 -13.72
CA ASN A 154 1.16 12.22 -12.88
C ASN A 154 2.66 12.58 -12.75
N ASP A 155 3.53 11.61 -12.50
CA ASP A 155 4.97 11.85 -12.39
C ASP A 155 5.59 12.32 -13.73
N ILE A 156 5.18 11.70 -14.84
CA ILE A 156 5.61 12.10 -16.19
C ILE A 156 5.13 13.51 -16.50
N ALA A 157 3.85 13.82 -16.26
CA ALA A 157 3.27 15.14 -16.50
C ALA A 157 3.94 16.21 -15.62
N ALA A 158 4.19 15.92 -14.33
CA ALA A 158 4.89 16.83 -13.44
C ALA A 158 6.30 17.17 -13.94
N TYR A 159 7.00 16.18 -14.50
CA TYR A 159 8.30 16.39 -15.14
C TYR A 159 8.19 17.25 -16.41
N PHE A 160 7.24 16.94 -17.31
CA PHE A 160 7.05 17.70 -18.55
C PHE A 160 6.65 19.16 -18.27
N PHE A 161 5.60 19.41 -17.50
CA PHE A 161 5.18 20.77 -17.16
C PHE A 161 6.20 21.49 -16.28
N GLY A 162 6.91 20.76 -15.42
CA GLY A 162 8.02 21.30 -14.63
C GLY A 162 9.22 21.73 -15.47
N PHE A 163 9.55 21.01 -16.54
CA PHE A 163 10.64 21.36 -17.44
C PHE A 163 10.32 22.58 -18.31
N PHE A 164 9.12 22.66 -18.89
CA PHE A 164 8.74 23.74 -19.80
C PHE A 164 8.31 25.04 -19.09
N PHE A 165 7.59 24.93 -17.96
CA PHE A 165 6.96 26.07 -17.29
C PHE A 165 7.44 26.28 -15.85
N GLY A 166 8.37 25.47 -15.36
CA GLY A 166 8.85 25.54 -13.98
C GLY A 166 9.69 26.77 -13.71
N ARG A 167 9.09 27.77 -13.05
CA ARG A 167 9.81 28.98 -12.60
C ARG A 167 9.82 29.11 -11.08
N THR A 168 8.82 28.56 -10.38
CA THR A 168 8.71 28.68 -8.92
C THR A 168 8.87 27.33 -8.21
N PRO A 169 9.88 27.17 -7.34
CA PRO A 169 10.09 25.91 -6.63
C PRO A 169 9.02 25.69 -5.54
N LEU A 170 8.49 24.47 -5.48
CA LEU A 170 7.43 24.05 -4.54
C LEU A 170 7.96 23.89 -3.11
N ILE A 171 9.16 23.31 -2.95
CA ILE A 171 9.78 23.03 -1.64
C ILE A 171 11.28 23.37 -1.70
N LYS A 172 11.79 24.09 -0.68
CA LYS A 172 13.22 24.44 -0.54
C LYS A 172 14.15 23.23 -0.44
N LEU A 173 13.64 22.11 0.06
CA LEU A 173 14.38 20.83 0.16
C LEU A 173 14.53 20.13 -1.20
N SER A 174 13.68 20.44 -2.19
CA SER A 174 13.66 19.81 -3.50
C SER A 174 13.52 20.87 -4.60
N PRO A 175 14.61 21.60 -4.93
CA PRO A 175 14.57 22.76 -5.84
C PRO A 175 14.12 22.41 -7.27
N LYS A 176 14.10 21.12 -7.63
CA LYS A 176 13.64 20.63 -8.94
C LYS A 176 12.13 20.41 -9.05
N LYS A 177 11.39 20.44 -7.94
CA LYS A 177 9.91 20.33 -7.95
C LYS A 177 9.33 21.73 -8.02
N THR A 178 8.48 22.00 -9.02
CA THR A 178 7.90 23.33 -9.26
C THR A 178 6.39 23.35 -9.02
N TRP A 179 5.85 24.52 -8.65
CA TRP A 179 4.40 24.69 -8.47
C TRP A 179 3.66 24.51 -9.78
N GLU A 180 4.22 25.01 -10.88
CA GLU A 180 3.61 24.91 -12.21
C GLU A 180 3.56 23.45 -12.70
N GLY A 181 4.60 22.68 -12.40
CA GLY A 181 4.64 21.24 -12.68
C GLY A 181 3.57 20.47 -11.88
N PHE A 182 3.38 20.80 -10.61
CA PHE A 182 2.37 20.17 -9.76
C PHE A 182 0.94 20.45 -10.24
N ILE A 183 0.63 21.70 -10.60
CA ILE A 183 -0.68 22.09 -11.11
C ILE A 183 -0.94 21.44 -12.48
N GLY A 184 0.04 21.48 -13.39
CA GLY A 184 -0.06 20.86 -14.72
C GLY A 184 -0.26 19.35 -14.66
N ALA A 185 0.45 18.67 -13.75
CA ALA A 185 0.26 17.26 -13.48
C ALA A 185 -1.13 16.94 -12.93
N SER A 186 -1.63 17.74 -12.00
CA SER A 186 -2.97 17.54 -11.40
C SER A 186 -4.07 17.62 -12.45
N VAL A 187 -4.06 18.67 -13.29
CA VAL A 187 -5.05 18.84 -14.37
C VAL A 187 -4.97 17.70 -15.39
N THR A 188 -3.75 17.35 -15.80
CA THR A 188 -3.53 16.27 -16.78
C THR A 188 -3.97 14.93 -16.22
N THR A 189 -3.72 14.66 -14.93
CA THR A 189 -4.14 13.42 -14.28
C THR A 189 -5.66 13.30 -14.23
N ILE A 190 -6.39 14.38 -13.91
CA ILE A 190 -7.86 14.39 -13.93
C ILE A 190 -8.39 14.04 -15.33
N ILE A 191 -7.89 14.71 -16.37
CA ILE A 191 -8.31 14.44 -17.75
C ILE A 191 -7.98 13.00 -18.14
N SER A 192 -6.77 12.54 -17.81
CA SER A 192 -6.33 11.18 -18.09
C SER A 192 -7.15 10.12 -17.35
N ALA A 193 -7.66 10.41 -16.14
CA ALA A 193 -8.51 9.50 -15.40
C ALA A 193 -9.82 9.23 -16.13
N PHE A 194 -10.49 10.27 -16.63
CA PHE A 194 -11.71 10.12 -17.43
C PHE A 194 -11.45 9.42 -18.76
N MET A 195 -10.36 9.77 -19.45
CA MET A 195 -10.01 9.13 -20.72
C MET A 195 -9.67 7.65 -20.54
N LEU A 196 -8.84 7.33 -19.56
CA LEU A 196 -8.36 5.97 -19.31
C LEU A 196 -9.48 5.07 -18.81
N ALA A 197 -10.37 5.57 -17.95
CA ALA A 197 -11.57 4.84 -17.54
C ALA A 197 -12.46 4.47 -18.76
N ASN A 198 -12.66 5.42 -19.68
CA ASN A 198 -13.42 5.17 -20.91
C ASN A 198 -12.73 4.16 -21.85
N ILE A 199 -11.40 4.21 -21.99
CA ILE A 199 -10.64 3.27 -22.83
C ILE A 199 -10.65 1.87 -22.23
N MET A 200 -10.36 1.76 -20.93
CA MET A 200 -10.31 0.47 -20.24
C MET A 200 -11.69 -0.21 -20.24
N GLY A 201 -12.76 0.55 -20.04
CA GLY A 201 -14.15 0.04 -20.06
C GLY A 201 -14.61 -0.53 -21.40
N ARG A 202 -13.95 -0.16 -22.52
CA ARG A 202 -14.26 -0.69 -23.87
C ARG A 202 -13.60 -2.04 -24.16
N SER A 203 -12.58 -2.42 -23.40
CA SER A 203 -11.86 -3.66 -23.65
C SER A 203 -12.52 -4.84 -22.95
N GLN A 204 -13.04 -5.80 -23.71
CA GLN A 204 -13.66 -7.02 -23.14
C GLN A 204 -12.70 -7.80 -22.23
N TRP A 205 -11.39 -7.66 -22.44
CA TRP A 205 -10.36 -8.26 -21.59
C TRP A 205 -10.28 -7.69 -20.17
N LEU A 206 -10.59 -6.40 -19.99
CA LEU A 206 -10.64 -5.75 -18.68
C LEU A 206 -12.04 -5.75 -18.09
N THR A 207 -13.08 -5.76 -18.93
CA THR A 207 -14.49 -5.68 -18.53
C THR A 207 -15.12 -7.06 -18.24
N CYS A 208 -14.49 -8.15 -18.66
CA CYS A 208 -15.04 -9.50 -18.44
C CYS A 208 -14.22 -10.39 -17.48
N PRO A 209 -14.90 -11.12 -16.60
CA PRO A 209 -14.27 -12.04 -15.67
C PRO A 209 -13.78 -13.33 -16.36
N ARG A 210 -12.46 -13.59 -16.34
CA ARG A 210 -11.86 -14.86 -16.81
C ARG A 210 -12.07 -15.97 -15.78
N LYS A 211 -12.40 -17.18 -16.28
CA LYS A 211 -12.59 -18.38 -15.45
C LYS A 211 -11.53 -19.47 -15.67
N ASP A 212 -10.74 -19.36 -16.74
CA ASP A 212 -9.72 -20.35 -17.12
C ASP A 212 -8.43 -19.67 -17.57
N LEU A 213 -7.27 -20.31 -17.33
CA LEU A 213 -5.94 -19.89 -17.80
C LEU A 213 -5.75 -20.00 -19.33
N SER A 214 -6.81 -20.34 -20.07
CA SER A 214 -6.76 -20.53 -21.52
C SER A 214 -6.70 -19.18 -22.24
N THR A 215 -5.66 -18.97 -23.06
CA THR A 215 -5.41 -17.77 -23.88
C THR A 215 -6.31 -17.66 -25.12
N GLY A 216 -7.48 -18.32 -25.13
CA GLY A 216 -8.47 -18.20 -26.19
C GLY A 216 -9.17 -16.84 -26.21
N TRP A 217 -9.77 -16.51 -27.36
CA TRP A 217 -10.65 -15.34 -27.56
C TRP A 217 -11.82 -15.38 -26.56
N LEU A 218 -12.06 -14.27 -25.87
CA LEU A 218 -13.05 -14.17 -24.79
C LEU A 218 -14.20 -13.26 -25.25
N ASP A 219 -15.38 -13.83 -25.43
CA ASP A 219 -16.60 -13.10 -25.78
C ASP A 219 -17.60 -13.22 -24.61
N CYS A 220 -18.07 -12.07 -24.13
CA CYS A 220 -18.74 -11.94 -22.84
C CYS A 220 -19.54 -10.64 -22.80
N ASP A 221 -20.73 -10.70 -22.20
CA ASP A 221 -21.58 -9.52 -22.02
C ASP A 221 -21.10 -8.71 -20.80
N PRO A 222 -20.67 -7.44 -20.97
CA PRO A 222 -20.20 -6.62 -19.86
C PRO A 222 -21.31 -6.35 -18.84
N GLY A 223 -20.94 -6.19 -17.56
CA GLY A 223 -21.88 -5.84 -16.49
C GLY A 223 -22.57 -4.49 -16.72
N LEU A 224 -23.72 -4.28 -16.06
CA LEU A 224 -24.55 -3.07 -16.20
C LEU A 224 -23.78 -1.75 -15.99
N LEU A 225 -22.74 -1.75 -15.14
CA LEU A 225 -21.89 -0.57 -14.88
C LEU A 225 -21.11 -0.09 -16.13
N PHE A 226 -20.84 -0.99 -17.07
CA PHE A 226 -20.06 -0.70 -18.28
C PHE A 226 -20.95 -0.56 -19.53
N LYS A 227 -22.27 -0.74 -19.39
CA LYS A 227 -23.22 -0.46 -20.46
C LYS A 227 -23.60 1.02 -20.38
N PRO A 228 -23.47 1.79 -21.49
CA PRO A 228 -23.90 3.17 -21.50
C PRO A 228 -25.42 3.24 -21.29
N GLU A 229 -25.84 3.93 -20.23
CA GLU A 229 -27.25 4.14 -19.94
C GLU A 229 -27.74 5.41 -20.64
N SER A 230 -28.81 5.31 -21.42
CA SER A 230 -29.37 6.44 -22.15
C SER A 230 -30.35 7.20 -21.28
N TYR A 231 -29.98 8.39 -20.83
CA TYR A 231 -30.88 9.33 -20.17
C TYR A 231 -31.59 10.20 -21.22
N SER A 232 -32.92 10.14 -21.27
CA SER A 232 -33.72 11.09 -22.06
C SER A 232 -33.77 12.43 -21.32
N LEU A 233 -33.22 13.48 -21.93
CA LEU A 233 -33.36 14.86 -21.47
C LEU A 233 -34.78 15.36 -21.77
N LEU A 234 -35.78 14.84 -21.07
CA LEU A 234 -37.17 15.27 -21.22
C LEU A 234 -37.42 16.52 -20.35
N GLY A 235 -37.32 17.71 -20.95
CA GLY A 235 -37.78 18.93 -20.28
C GLY A 235 -37.32 20.29 -20.82
N TRP A 236 -36.60 20.40 -21.95
CA TRP A 236 -36.06 21.69 -22.41
C TRP A 236 -36.35 22.04 -23.89
N THR A 237 -37.43 21.52 -24.47
CA THR A 237 -37.95 22.04 -25.74
C THR A 237 -39.45 22.28 -25.62
N PRO A 238 -39.92 23.53 -25.46
CA PRO A 238 -41.33 23.83 -25.66
C PRO A 238 -41.65 23.53 -27.13
N HIS A 239 -42.57 22.59 -27.35
CA HIS A 239 -43.15 22.35 -28.68
C HIS A 239 -43.77 23.65 -29.18
N ARG A 240 -43.32 24.10 -30.35
CA ARG A 240 -43.92 25.19 -31.12
C ARG A 240 -45.18 24.68 -31.81
#